data_AF-A0A7S2GXM6-F1
#
_entry.id   AF-A0A7S2GXM6-F1
#
_cell.length_a   1.000
_cell.length_b   1.000
_cell.length_c   1.000
_cell.angle_alpha   90.00
_cell.angle_beta   90.00
_cell.angle_gamma   90.00
#
_symmetry.space_group_name_H-M   'P 1'
#
loop_
_entity.id
_entity.type
_entity.pdbx_description
1 polymer ?
#
loop_
_entity_poly.entity_id
_entity_poly.type
_entity_poly.pdbx_seq_one_letter_code
_entity_poly.pdbx_strand_id
1 'polypeptide(L)'
;HMEAAAVAVDVWADGVAARAEEELRSCAAITSLRELALDSPREIGYTFKCLGAGLWALRSNDGFTSAMRAITAEAGDADTNGALGGALLGCRLGFSQLPQEWIAQLPHRNWLEAHTQKLLFMMRLR
;
A
#
# COMPACT_ATOMS: atom_id res chain seq x y z
N HIS A 1 27.71 -14.95 32.12
CA HIS A 1 28.10 -14.86 30.69
C HIS A 1 26.93 -15.07 29.73
N MET A 2 26.08 -16.09 29.89
CA MET A 2 24.88 -16.26 29.05
C MET A 2 23.80 -15.17 29.23
N GLU A 3 23.56 -14.69 30.46
CA GLU A 3 22.56 -13.65 30.72
C GLU A 3 22.91 -12.30 30.07
N ALA A 4 24.18 -11.90 30.09
CA ALA A 4 24.62 -10.66 29.45
C ALA A 4 24.46 -10.69 27.92
N ALA A 5 24.61 -11.87 27.31
CA ALA A 5 24.39 -12.04 25.87
C ALA A 5 22.90 -11.98 25.52
N ALA A 6 22.02 -12.58 26.34
CA ALA A 6 20.57 -12.50 26.16
C ALA A 6 20.08 -11.04 26.25
N VAL A 7 20.50 -10.30 27.27
CA VAL A 7 20.16 -8.88 27.42
C VAL A 7 20.65 -8.04 26.23
N ALA A 8 21.85 -8.31 25.71
CA ALA A 8 22.35 -7.59 24.54
C ALA A 8 21.55 -7.88 23.26
N VAL A 9 21.07 -9.11 23.09
CA VAL A 9 20.18 -9.50 21.98
C VAL A 9 18.83 -8.80 22.09
N ASP A 10 18.24 -8.76 23.29
CA ASP A 10 16.96 -8.09 23.52
C ASP A 10 17.05 -6.58 23.26
N VAL A 11 18.09 -5.92 23.78
CA VAL A 11 18.34 -4.48 23.53
C VAL A 11 18.54 -4.19 22.04
N TRP A 12 19.22 -5.08 21.32
CA TRP A 12 19.38 -4.94 19.87
C TRP A 12 18.05 -5.11 19.13
N ALA A 13 17.24 -6.09 19.50
CA ALA A 13 15.93 -6.34 18.92
C ALA A 13 14.97 -5.16 19.15
N ASP A 14 14.94 -4.61 20.37
CA ASP A 14 14.17 -3.41 20.71
C ASP A 14 14.62 -2.20 19.88
N GLY A 15 15.93 -2.05 19.66
CA GLY A 15 16.48 -1.00 18.80
C GLY A 15 16.05 -1.13 17.34
N VAL A 16 16.01 -2.36 16.81
CA VAL A 16 15.50 -2.63 15.45
C VAL A 16 14.01 -2.31 15.34
N ALA A 17 13.22 -2.70 16.34
CA ALA A 17 11.78 -2.43 16.36
C ALA A 17 11.47 -0.93 16.43
N ALA A 18 12.17 -0.19 17.29
CA ALA A 18 12.00 1.27 17.42
C ALA A 18 12.31 1.99 16.10
N ARG A 19 13.38 1.58 15.41
CA ARG A 19 13.72 2.14 14.10
C ARG A 19 12.64 1.83 13.05
N ALA A 20 12.16 0.59 13.00
CA ALA A 20 11.11 0.21 12.06
C ALA A 20 9.81 0.99 12.30
N GLU A 21 9.46 1.24 13.57
CA GLU A 21 8.30 2.06 13.91
C GLU A 21 8.47 3.52 13.47
N GLU A 22 9.65 4.11 13.66
CA GLU A 22 9.95 5.46 13.19
C GLU A 22 9.85 5.58 11.67
N GLU A 23 10.44 4.62 10.93
CA GLU A 23 10.37 4.59 9.47
C GLU A 23 8.93 4.40 8.96
N LEU A 24 8.15 3.52 9.61
CA LEU A 24 6.74 3.35 9.33
C LEU A 24 5.96 4.65 9.55
N ARG A 25 6.15 5.31 10.70
CA ARG A 25 5.48 6.58 11.01
C ARG A 25 5.85 7.66 10.00
N SER A 26 7.12 7.75 9.61
CA SER A 26 7.60 8.69 8.60
C SER A 26 6.91 8.46 7.24
N CYS A 27 6.91 7.22 6.74
CA CYS A 27 6.27 6.89 5.47
C CYS A 27 4.74 7.06 5.51
N ALA A 28 4.11 6.77 6.65
CA ALA A 28 2.66 6.88 6.82
C ALA A 28 2.18 8.34 6.87
N ALA A 29 3.01 9.26 7.37
CA ALA A 29 2.66 10.66 7.62
C ALA A 29 2.94 11.62 6.45
N ILE A 30 3.43 11.11 5.31
CA ILE A 30 3.74 11.94 4.13
C ILE A 30 2.55 12.77 3.64
N THR A 31 2.86 13.93 3.07
CA THR A 31 1.87 14.81 2.42
C THR A 31 1.95 14.76 0.90
N SER A 32 3.15 14.46 0.38
CA SER A 32 3.45 14.30 -1.03
C SER A 32 4.10 12.94 -1.30
N LEU A 33 3.74 12.30 -2.41
CA LEU A 33 4.36 11.04 -2.83
C LEU A 33 5.87 11.17 -3.08
N ARG A 34 6.33 12.35 -3.49
CA ARG A 34 7.75 12.63 -3.74
C ARG A 34 8.63 12.39 -2.52
N GLU A 35 8.07 12.55 -1.32
CA GLU A 35 8.77 12.32 -0.05
C GLU A 35 9.20 10.85 0.12
N LEU A 36 8.53 9.91 -0.54
CA LEU A 36 8.87 8.50 -0.48
C LEU A 36 10.05 8.12 -1.37
N ALA A 37 10.38 8.91 -2.39
CA ALA A 37 11.39 8.55 -3.41
C ALA A 37 11.20 7.10 -3.90
N LEU A 38 10.05 6.81 -4.50
CA LEU A 38 9.64 5.44 -4.89
C LEU A 38 10.54 4.81 -5.97
N ASP A 39 11.26 5.63 -6.71
CA ASP A 39 12.23 5.26 -7.74
C ASP A 39 13.68 5.12 -7.23
N SER A 40 13.91 5.28 -5.91
CA SER A 40 15.23 5.14 -5.28
C SER A 40 15.82 3.74 -5.55
N PRO A 41 16.94 3.60 -6.31
CA PRO A 41 17.39 2.32 -6.84
C PRO A 41 17.69 1.21 -5.81
N ARG A 42 18.00 1.59 -4.56
CA ARG A 42 18.31 0.64 -3.48
C ARG A 42 17.11 0.28 -2.62
N GLU A 43 15.99 0.96 -2.82
CA GLU A 43 14.79 0.90 -1.97
C GLU A 43 13.53 0.66 -2.80
N ILE A 44 13.68 0.34 -4.09
CA ILE A 44 12.59 -0.14 -4.95
C ILE A 44 12.02 -1.41 -4.31
N GLY A 45 10.72 -1.40 -4.04
CA GLY A 45 10.03 -2.51 -3.35
C GLY A 45 10.10 -2.46 -1.82
N TYR A 46 10.62 -1.38 -1.21
CA TYR A 46 10.62 -1.27 0.26
C TYR A 46 9.19 -1.16 0.81
N THR A 47 8.82 -2.07 1.72
CA THR A 47 7.44 -2.28 2.15
C THR A 47 6.80 -1.03 2.77
N PHE A 48 7.54 -0.27 3.58
CA PHE A 48 6.99 0.95 4.19
C PHE A 48 6.74 2.06 3.19
N LYS A 49 7.51 2.14 2.10
CA LYS A 49 7.25 3.08 1.02
C LYS A 49 5.97 2.73 0.27
N CYS A 50 5.78 1.44 -0.06
CA CYS A 50 4.54 0.97 -0.67
C CYS A 50 3.33 1.27 0.23
N LEU A 51 3.43 0.96 1.52
CA LEU A 51 2.39 1.29 2.50
C LEU A 51 2.12 2.80 2.57
N GLY A 52 3.17 3.63 2.59
CA GLY A 52 3.06 5.08 2.56
C GLY A 52 2.30 5.58 1.33
N ALA A 53 2.60 5.04 0.14
CA ALA A 53 1.91 5.39 -1.10
C ALA A 53 0.43 4.99 -1.05
N GLY A 54 0.12 3.82 -0.50
CA GLY A 54 -1.25 3.36 -0.28
C GLY A 54 -2.04 4.24 0.69
N LEU A 55 -1.43 4.62 1.82
CA LEU A 55 -2.04 5.51 2.81
C LEU A 55 -2.21 6.93 2.27
N TRP A 56 -1.27 7.42 1.47
CA TRP A 56 -1.41 8.69 0.76
C TRP A 56 -2.60 8.66 -0.20
N ALA A 57 -2.74 7.60 -1.00
CA ALA A 57 -3.89 7.45 -1.90
C ALA A 57 -5.22 7.36 -1.14
N LEU A 58 -5.24 6.64 -0.03
CA LEU A 58 -6.42 6.55 0.84
C LEU A 58 -6.87 7.92 1.35
N ARG A 59 -5.91 8.81 1.69
CA ARG A 59 -6.17 10.19 2.15
C ARG A 59 -6.45 11.19 1.03
N SER A 60 -6.08 10.89 -0.22
CA SER A 60 -6.33 11.78 -1.36
C SER A 60 -7.84 11.94 -1.61
N ASN A 61 -8.26 13.15 -2.00
CA ASN A 61 -9.64 13.47 -2.35
C ASN A 61 -9.83 13.72 -3.85
N ASP A 62 -8.83 13.41 -4.67
CA ASP A 62 -8.80 13.75 -6.11
C ASP A 62 -9.46 12.69 -7.01
N GLY A 63 -10.05 11.67 -6.39
CA GLY A 63 -10.68 10.53 -7.05
C GLY A 63 -9.70 9.42 -7.44
N PHE A 64 -10.25 8.28 -7.86
CA PHE A 64 -9.47 7.07 -8.16
C PHE A 64 -8.44 7.28 -9.27
N THR A 65 -8.88 7.83 -10.41
CA THR A 65 -8.02 8.03 -11.58
C THR A 65 -6.83 8.94 -11.29
N SER A 66 -7.06 10.05 -10.60
CA SER A 66 -6.02 11.03 -10.29
C SER A 66 -4.98 10.44 -9.34
N ALA A 67 -5.42 9.78 -8.27
CA ALA A 67 -4.53 9.14 -7.30
C ALA A 67 -3.70 8.02 -7.95
N MET A 68 -4.32 7.17 -8.77
CA MET A 68 -3.62 6.08 -9.45
C MET A 68 -2.59 6.61 -10.46
N ARG A 69 -2.92 7.66 -11.22
CA ARG A 69 -1.96 8.32 -12.12
C ARG A 69 -0.79 8.92 -11.36
N ALA A 70 -1.06 9.56 -10.21
CA ALA A 70 -0.01 10.14 -9.38
C ALA A 70 0.95 9.05 -8.88
N ILE A 71 0.43 7.93 -8.37
CA ILE A 71 1.27 6.80 -7.92
C ILE A 71 2.10 6.23 -9.07
N THR A 72 1.48 5.93 -10.22
CA THR A 72 2.21 5.34 -11.36
C THR A 72 3.28 6.28 -11.92
N ALA A 73 3.06 7.60 -11.85
CA ALA A 73 4.02 8.61 -12.30
C ALA A 73 5.28 8.70 -11.43
N GLU A 74 5.28 8.16 -10.21
CA GLU A 74 6.47 8.05 -9.36
C GLU A 74 7.40 6.88 -9.74
N ALA A 75 6.99 6.05 -10.71
CA ALA A 75 7.77 4.89 -11.18
C ALA A 75 8.20 3.95 -10.03
N GLY A 76 9.41 3.40 -10.12
CA GLY A 76 9.90 2.35 -9.21
C GLY A 76 9.09 1.06 -9.36
N ASP A 77 8.59 0.54 -8.25
CA ASP A 77 7.70 -0.63 -8.17
C ASP A 77 6.24 -0.20 -8.34
N ALA A 78 5.94 0.43 -9.49
CA ALA A 78 4.69 1.14 -9.74
C ALA A 78 3.46 0.22 -9.73
N ASP A 79 3.61 -1.04 -10.13
CA ASP A 79 2.55 -2.05 -10.10
C ASP A 79 2.22 -2.46 -8.65
N THR A 80 3.22 -2.68 -7.80
CA THR A 80 2.97 -3.00 -6.38
C THR A 80 2.39 -1.80 -5.63
N ASN A 81 2.95 -0.60 -5.83
CA ASN A 81 2.44 0.63 -5.23
C ASN A 81 1.00 0.93 -5.70
N GLY A 82 0.74 0.75 -7.00
CA GLY A 82 -0.57 0.91 -7.60
C GLY A 82 -1.58 -0.13 -7.09
N ALA A 83 -1.18 -1.39 -6.93
CA ALA A 83 -2.05 -2.43 -6.39
C ALA A 83 -2.50 -2.11 -4.96
N LEU A 84 -1.58 -1.69 -4.08
CA LEU A 84 -1.93 -1.33 -2.71
C LEU A 84 -2.76 -0.04 -2.64
N GLY A 85 -2.36 1.01 -3.38
CA GLY A 85 -3.11 2.27 -3.46
C GLY A 85 -4.51 2.08 -4.02
N GLY A 86 -4.65 1.30 -5.09
CA GLY A 86 -5.93 0.97 -5.71
C GLY A 86 -6.82 0.14 -4.79
N ALA A 87 -6.27 -0.81 -4.04
CA ALA A 87 -7.03 -1.59 -3.06
C ALA A 87 -7.61 -0.70 -1.96
N LEU A 88 -6.76 0.11 -1.30
CA LEU A 88 -7.20 0.96 -0.19
C LEU A 88 -8.19 2.03 -0.63
N LEU A 89 -7.86 2.76 -1.70
CA LEU A 89 -8.73 3.81 -2.22
C LEU A 89 -10.03 3.24 -2.81
N GLY A 90 -9.96 2.09 -3.49
CA GLY A 90 -11.12 1.39 -4.02
C GLY A 90 -12.07 0.92 -2.92
N CYS A 91 -11.54 0.41 -1.79
CA CYS A 91 -12.35 0.10 -0.61
C CYS A 91 -13.06 1.34 -0.05
N ARG A 92 -12.39 2.50 -0.01
CA ARG A 92 -12.96 3.75 0.51
C ARG A 92 -14.05 4.33 -0.41
N LEU A 93 -13.82 4.32 -1.72
CA LEU A 93 -14.75 4.90 -2.69
C LEU A 93 -15.91 3.96 -3.04
N GLY A 94 -15.67 2.64 -3.01
CA GLY A 94 -16.59 1.63 -3.47
C GLY A 94 -16.53 1.42 -5.00
N PHE A 95 -16.97 0.23 -5.43
CA PHE A 95 -16.83 -0.23 -6.82
C PHE A 95 -17.52 0.66 -7.86
N SER A 96 -18.64 1.29 -7.51
CA SER A 96 -19.39 2.17 -8.43
C SER A 96 -18.67 3.47 -8.79
N GLN A 97 -17.70 3.89 -7.97
CA GLN A 97 -16.92 5.12 -8.20
C GLN A 97 -15.60 4.84 -8.94
N LEU A 98 -15.32 3.59 -9.30
CA LEU A 98 -14.15 3.24 -10.09
C LEU A 98 -14.39 3.55 -11.58
N PRO A 99 -13.32 3.86 -12.36
CA PRO A 99 -13.44 4.17 -13.77
C PRO A 99 -13.96 2.96 -14.56
N GLN A 100 -15.16 3.10 -15.13
CA GLN A 100 -15.84 1.99 -15.79
C GLN A 100 -15.10 1.54 -17.05
N GLU A 101 -14.44 2.48 -17.74
CA GLU A 101 -13.60 2.21 -18.90
C GLU A 101 -12.37 1.36 -18.56
N TRP A 102 -11.82 1.48 -17.34
CA TRP A 102 -10.71 0.64 -16.87
C TRP A 102 -11.21 -0.75 -16.49
N ILE A 103 -12.33 -0.82 -15.78
CA ILE A 103 -12.96 -2.09 -15.41
C ILE A 103 -13.36 -2.89 -16.67
N ALA A 104 -13.89 -2.22 -17.70
CA ALA A 104 -14.27 -2.87 -18.96
C ALA A 104 -13.08 -3.49 -19.70
N GLN A 105 -11.88 -2.97 -19.51
CA GLN A 105 -10.64 -3.46 -20.13
C GLN A 105 -9.89 -4.47 -19.25
N LEU A 106 -10.36 -4.73 -18.02
CA LEU A 106 -9.67 -5.59 -17.08
C LEU A 106 -9.67 -7.05 -17.56
N PRO A 107 -8.48 -7.68 -17.74
CA PRO A 107 -8.41 -9.09 -18.07
C PRO A 107 -9.08 -9.93 -16.99
N HIS A 108 -9.80 -10.97 -17.39
CA HIS A 108 -10.47 -11.89 -16.47
C HIS A 108 -11.43 -11.22 -15.48
N ARG A 109 -12.03 -10.07 -15.83
CA ARG A 109 -13.02 -9.37 -14.99
C ARG A 109 -14.06 -10.29 -14.35
N ASN A 110 -14.71 -11.13 -15.15
CA ASN A 110 -15.76 -12.04 -14.66
C ASN A 110 -15.22 -13.03 -13.62
N TRP A 111 -13.97 -13.50 -13.80
CA TRP A 111 -13.31 -14.38 -12.84
C TRP A 111 -13.02 -13.64 -11.53
N LEU A 112 -12.47 -12.43 -11.58
CA LEU A 112 -12.21 -11.60 -10.39
C LEU A 112 -13.48 -11.24 -9.63
N GLU A 113 -14.54 -10.88 -10.36
CA GLU A 113 -15.84 -10.54 -9.76
C GLU A 113 -16.46 -11.75 -9.06
N ALA A 114 -16.43 -12.94 -9.69
CA ALA A 114 -16.93 -14.17 -9.08
C ALA A 114 -16.17 -14.53 -7.78
N HIS A 115 -14.85 -14.37 -7.76
CA HIS A 115 -14.04 -14.62 -6.56
C HIS A 115 -14.34 -13.61 -5.46
N THR A 116 -14.46 -12.33 -5.82
CA THR A 116 -14.86 -11.28 -4.87
C THR A 116 -16.22 -11.57 -4.25
N GLN A 117 -17.24 -11.94 -5.05
CA GLN A 117 -18.56 -12.29 -4.52
C GLN A 117 -18.51 -13.50 -3.58
N LYS A 118 -17.71 -14.53 -3.91
CA LYS A 118 -17.52 -15.70 -3.05
C LYS A 118 -16.93 -15.32 -1.69
N LEU A 119 -15.92 -14.46 -1.68
CA LEU A 119 -15.31 -13.96 -0.44
C LEU A 119 -16.31 -13.14 0.40
N LEU A 120 -17.06 -12.24 -0.24
CA LEU A 120 -18.09 -11.45 0.44
C LEU A 120 -19.18 -12.33 1.08
N PHE A 121 -19.63 -13.36 0.37
CA PHE A 121 -20.58 -14.34 0.88
C PHE A 121 -20.02 -15.11 2.09
N MET A 122 -18.77 -15.59 2.00
CA MET A 122 -18.09 -16.28 3.11
C MET A 122 -17.93 -15.39 4.34
N MET A 123 -17.70 -14.08 4.14
CA MET A 123 -17.58 -13.08 5.19
C MET A 123 -18.93 -12.55 5.71
N ARG A 124 -20.06 -13.00 5.14
CA ARG A 124 -21.43 -12.55 5.48
C ARG A 124 -21.66 -11.04 5.25
N LEU A 125 -21.00 -10.48 4.25
CA LEU A 125 -21.14 -9.07 3.86
C LEU A 125 -22.12 -8.88 2.69
N ARG A 126 -22.58 -9.97 2.08
CA ARG A 126 -23.64 -10.04 1.06
C ARG A 126 -24.36 -11.37 1.15
#